data_AF-A0A8B7DUX5-F1
#
_entry.id   AF-A0A8B7DUX5-F1
#
_cell.length_a   1.000
_cell.length_b   1.000
_cell.length_c   1.000
_cell.angle_alpha   90.00
_cell.angle_beta   90.00
_cell.angle_gamma   90.00
#
_symmetry.space_group_name_H-M   'P 1'
#
loop_
_entity.id
_entity.type
_entity.pdbx_description
1 polymer ?
#
loop_
_entity_poly.entity_id
_entity_poly.type
_entity_poly.pdbx_seq_one_letter_code
_entity_poly.pdbx_strand_id
1 'polypeptide(L)'
;MIHIEIKFDLCKKLLYLQEQCKYDDEYIIDQCLLKRNEVLVRLLLLGGESERLIPPDTIEKDDGGFCLPIFSQLPIPEIYELSSPITLSNRTSNRPLSSFLSEFKDYDFNSNELSNIYEKAVDVFFSEITLGDIQENLELGSFLTLAVNIQERDMLCCIPEGENANMDSIIKLKAEDNYAIDLIANYGCRLRLLTSKSEAVSDLNELLCRTTKLLYADSSNDQRFCGFDWFTSIIFLIFRGDIDAAWKFLKTFFYLKSSSYVWMKRLDGKPLKEKFNLHPVYTKICHYIEMLLEKELPYVYSAFYMADYPVSSICLLWFRQSFLNYLDWPEIVCYITGSVVIKLDYPIYFCLAIFNHLQSDIILHRQTGNLVKYLRSCTLSKFRVANYIDFIKSLSKRYSFFILKDLSDL
;
A
#
# COMPACT_ATOMS: atom_id res chain seq x y z
N MET A 1 -14.70 -3.52 -8.71
CA MET A 1 -13.47 -4.18 -8.23
C MET A 1 -13.69 -5.66 -8.44
N ILE A 2 -12.94 -6.28 -9.34
CA ILE A 2 -13.17 -7.68 -9.73
C ILE A 2 -12.67 -8.58 -8.59
N HIS A 3 -13.52 -9.48 -8.08
CA HIS A 3 -13.19 -10.48 -7.05
C HIS A 3 -11.94 -11.27 -7.45
N ILE A 4 -11.11 -11.74 -6.51
CA ILE A 4 -9.82 -12.37 -6.84
C ILE A 4 -10.00 -13.80 -7.39
N GLU A 5 -11.02 -14.53 -6.95
CA GLU A 5 -11.49 -15.74 -7.65
C GLU A 5 -11.88 -15.43 -9.10
N ILE A 6 -12.61 -14.33 -9.32
CA ILE A 6 -12.86 -13.82 -10.68
C ILE A 6 -11.55 -13.39 -11.33
N LYS A 7 -10.54 -12.85 -10.63
CA LYS A 7 -9.24 -12.48 -11.24
C LYS A 7 -8.46 -13.69 -11.70
N PHE A 8 -8.45 -14.81 -10.96
CA PHE A 8 -7.72 -16.01 -11.37
C PHE A 8 -8.42 -16.73 -12.52
N ASP A 9 -9.74 -16.89 -12.44
CA ASP A 9 -10.54 -17.41 -13.54
C ASP A 9 -10.49 -16.48 -14.75
N LEU A 10 -10.46 -15.17 -14.52
CA LEU A 10 -10.25 -14.16 -15.54
C LEU A 10 -8.85 -14.31 -16.14
N CYS A 11 -7.77 -14.40 -15.36
CA CYS A 11 -6.42 -14.61 -15.87
C CYS A 11 -6.35 -15.86 -16.76
N LYS A 12 -6.84 -17.00 -16.29
CA LYS A 12 -6.90 -18.23 -17.09
C LYS A 12 -7.73 -18.06 -18.36
N LYS A 13 -8.89 -17.44 -18.25
CA LYS A 13 -9.79 -17.18 -19.38
C LYS A 13 -9.18 -16.21 -20.38
N LEU A 14 -8.50 -15.16 -19.92
CA LEU A 14 -7.81 -14.19 -20.76
C LEU A 14 -6.61 -14.82 -21.45
N LEU A 15 -5.79 -15.63 -20.76
CA LEU A 15 -4.70 -16.39 -21.38
C LEU A 15 -5.22 -17.36 -22.44
N TYR A 16 -6.30 -18.10 -22.13
CA TYR A 16 -6.96 -18.98 -23.09
C TYR A 16 -7.47 -18.20 -24.32
N LEU A 17 -8.18 -17.10 -24.11
CA LEU A 17 -8.69 -16.27 -25.21
C LEU A 17 -7.54 -15.64 -26.02
N GLN A 18 -6.42 -15.31 -25.39
CA GLN A 18 -5.21 -14.81 -26.06
C GLN A 18 -4.59 -15.90 -26.95
N GLU A 19 -4.55 -17.15 -26.49
CA GLU A 19 -4.10 -18.29 -27.31
C GLU A 19 -4.97 -18.48 -28.55
N GLN A 20 -6.29 -18.31 -28.42
CA GLN A 20 -7.23 -18.42 -29.56
C GLN A 20 -7.05 -17.31 -30.61
N CYS A 21 -6.28 -16.26 -30.32
CA CYS A 21 -5.96 -15.19 -31.28
C CYS A 21 -4.69 -15.48 -32.11
N LYS A 22 -4.05 -16.65 -31.93
CA LYS A 22 -2.93 -17.07 -32.76
C LYS A 22 -3.42 -17.63 -34.10
N TYR A 23 -2.75 -17.23 -35.18
CA TYR A 23 -2.88 -17.79 -36.52
C TYR A 23 -1.48 -18.00 -37.08
N ASP A 24 -1.16 -19.23 -37.50
CA ASP A 24 0.19 -19.62 -37.96
C ASP A 24 1.32 -19.21 -36.98
N ASP A 25 1.10 -19.47 -35.69
CA ASP A 25 1.99 -19.09 -34.56
C ASP A 25 2.23 -17.59 -34.33
N GLU A 26 1.59 -16.72 -35.11
CA GLU A 26 1.61 -15.27 -34.93
C GLU A 26 0.30 -14.76 -34.31
N TYR A 27 0.38 -13.72 -33.49
CA TYR A 27 -0.81 -13.10 -32.92
C TYR A 27 -1.40 -12.08 -33.88
N ILE A 28 -2.72 -12.16 -34.11
CA ILE A 28 -3.45 -11.13 -34.82
C ILE A 28 -3.60 -9.91 -33.92
N ILE A 29 -2.85 -8.84 -34.21
CA ILE A 29 -2.85 -7.62 -33.38
C ILE A 29 -4.10 -6.79 -33.66
N ASP A 30 -5.01 -6.75 -32.67
CA ASP A 30 -6.15 -5.84 -32.64
C ASP A 30 -6.22 -5.10 -31.28
N GLN A 31 -7.10 -4.10 -31.19
CA GLN A 31 -7.27 -3.33 -29.95
C GLN A 31 -7.73 -4.20 -28.76
N CYS A 32 -8.48 -5.27 -29.02
CA CYS A 32 -8.96 -6.19 -28.00
C CYS A 32 -7.82 -7.01 -27.39
N LEU A 33 -6.89 -7.49 -28.22
CA LEU A 33 -5.72 -8.23 -27.84
C LEU A 33 -4.75 -7.34 -27.06
N LEU A 34 -4.51 -6.10 -27.53
CA LEU A 34 -3.69 -5.14 -26.80
C LEU A 34 -4.26 -4.87 -25.41
N LYS A 35 -5.57 -4.60 -25.32
CA LYS A 35 -6.23 -4.37 -24.03
C LYS A 35 -6.19 -5.60 -23.13
N ARG A 36 -6.34 -6.80 -23.71
CA ARG A 36 -6.23 -8.07 -22.98
C ARG A 36 -4.84 -8.27 -22.41
N ASN A 37 -3.81 -8.04 -23.23
CA ASN A 37 -2.42 -8.15 -22.83
C ASN A 37 -2.08 -7.15 -21.71
N GLU A 38 -2.52 -5.90 -21.81
CA GLU A 38 -2.39 -4.91 -20.74
C GLU A 38 -3.04 -5.36 -19.43
N VAL A 39 -4.27 -5.87 -19.49
CA VAL A 39 -4.99 -6.37 -18.32
C VAL A 39 -4.27 -7.57 -17.72
N LEU A 40 -3.77 -8.50 -18.53
CA LEU A 40 -2.99 -9.65 -18.06
C LEU A 40 -1.73 -9.22 -17.31
N VAL A 41 -0.94 -8.30 -17.87
CA VAL A 41 0.26 -7.77 -17.22
C VAL A 41 -0.09 -7.12 -15.88
N ARG A 42 -1.14 -6.30 -15.82
CA ARG A 42 -1.58 -5.63 -14.58
C ARG A 42 -2.10 -6.60 -13.50
N LEU A 43 -2.68 -7.73 -13.91
CA LEU A 43 -3.17 -8.73 -12.98
C LEU A 43 -2.04 -9.60 -12.41
N LEU A 44 -1.03 -9.88 -13.23
CA LEU A 44 0.03 -10.83 -12.90
C LEU A 44 1.31 -10.18 -12.34
N LEU A 45 1.56 -8.90 -12.60
CA LEU A 45 2.72 -8.16 -12.08
C LEU A 45 2.30 -7.02 -11.15
N LEU A 46 2.84 -7.04 -9.93
CA LEU A 46 2.72 -5.95 -8.96
C LEU A 46 3.78 -4.87 -9.19
N GLY A 47 3.59 -3.69 -8.59
CA GLY A 47 4.58 -2.62 -8.57
C GLY A 47 4.17 -1.34 -9.29
N GLY A 48 5.00 -0.31 -9.18
CA GLY A 48 4.80 0.97 -9.86
C GLY A 48 5.42 1.00 -11.26
N GLU A 49 5.63 2.21 -11.79
CA GLU A 49 6.13 2.42 -13.16
C GLU A 49 7.59 1.96 -13.32
N SER A 50 8.46 2.19 -12.33
CA SER A 50 9.86 1.79 -12.44
C SER A 50 10.08 0.29 -12.24
N GLU A 51 9.05 -0.41 -11.77
CA GLU A 51 9.13 -1.83 -11.42
C GLU A 51 8.54 -2.74 -12.49
N ARG A 52 7.56 -2.26 -13.26
CA ARG A 52 6.95 -3.02 -14.35
C ARG A 52 6.62 -2.15 -15.54
N LEU A 53 6.72 -2.72 -16.73
CA LEU A 53 6.29 -2.08 -17.96
C LEU A 53 4.83 -2.48 -18.25
N ILE A 54 3.95 -1.50 -18.40
CA ILE A 54 2.57 -1.74 -18.83
C ILE A 54 2.51 -1.54 -20.34
N PRO A 55 2.11 -2.54 -21.14
CA PRO A 55 2.02 -2.38 -22.58
C PRO A 55 0.93 -1.35 -22.96
N PRO A 56 1.08 -0.65 -24.09
CA PRO A 56 0.09 0.31 -24.53
C PRO A 56 -1.22 -0.39 -24.91
N ASP A 57 -2.34 0.30 -24.69
CA ASP A 57 -3.70 -0.20 -24.93
C ASP A 57 -4.31 0.29 -26.25
N THR A 58 -3.52 1.01 -27.04
CA THR A 58 -3.88 1.52 -28.36
C THR A 58 -2.81 1.16 -29.39
N ILE A 59 -3.24 1.01 -30.64
CA ILE A 59 -2.34 0.82 -31.77
C ILE A 59 -1.77 2.20 -32.08
N GLU A 60 -0.58 2.51 -31.55
CA GLU A 60 0.13 3.73 -31.95
C GLU A 60 0.51 3.61 -33.43
N LYS A 61 0.22 4.66 -34.21
CA LYS A 61 0.54 4.74 -35.64
C LYS A 61 2.01 5.14 -35.85
N ASP A 62 2.93 4.53 -35.12
CA ASP A 62 4.35 4.73 -35.40
C ASP A 62 4.79 3.67 -36.41
N ASP A 63 5.55 4.11 -37.42
CA ASP A 63 5.98 3.36 -38.60
C ASP A 63 6.83 2.09 -38.30
N GLY A 64 7.02 1.75 -37.01
CA GLY A 64 7.90 0.67 -36.52
C GLY A 64 7.20 -0.59 -35.98
N GLY A 65 5.86 -0.67 -36.00
CA GLY A 65 5.13 -1.85 -35.49
C GLY A 65 5.14 -1.99 -33.95
N PHE A 66 4.32 -2.91 -33.43
CA PHE A 66 4.20 -3.17 -31.98
C PHE A 66 5.43 -3.95 -31.47
N CYS A 67 6.24 -3.33 -30.62
CA CYS A 67 7.53 -3.89 -30.18
C CYS A 67 7.48 -4.78 -28.92
N LEU A 68 6.34 -4.89 -28.24
CA LEU A 68 6.24 -5.67 -26.99
C LEU A 68 5.71 -7.09 -27.23
N PRO A 69 6.23 -8.12 -26.55
CA PRO A 69 5.81 -9.50 -26.77
C PRO A 69 4.42 -9.76 -26.19
N ILE A 70 3.52 -10.31 -27.00
CA ILE A 70 2.22 -10.80 -26.54
C ILE A 70 2.43 -12.22 -25.99
N PHE A 71 1.79 -12.55 -24.85
CA PHE A 71 1.94 -13.86 -24.21
C PHE A 71 0.60 -14.49 -23.86
N SER A 72 0.47 -15.80 -24.03
CA SER A 72 -0.73 -16.57 -23.67
C SER A 72 -0.44 -17.70 -22.69
N GLN A 73 0.82 -17.81 -22.26
CA GLN A 73 1.29 -18.81 -21.29
C GLN A 73 2.21 -18.13 -20.27
N LEU A 74 2.36 -18.77 -19.10
CA LEU A 74 3.30 -18.35 -18.06
C LEU A 74 4.63 -19.11 -18.24
N PRO A 75 5.79 -18.54 -17.83
CA PRO A 75 5.97 -17.25 -17.16
C PRO A 75 5.79 -16.05 -18.10
N ILE A 76 5.56 -14.89 -17.51
CA ILE A 76 5.42 -13.61 -18.25
C ILE A 76 6.78 -13.25 -18.87
N PRO A 77 6.82 -12.63 -20.06
CA PRO A 77 8.06 -12.17 -20.65
C PRO A 77 8.82 -11.17 -19.75
N GLU A 78 10.14 -11.38 -19.61
CA GLU A 78 11.01 -10.58 -18.72
C GLU A 78 11.00 -9.08 -19.02
N ILE A 79 10.72 -8.67 -20.27
CA ILE A 79 10.63 -7.26 -20.65
C ILE A 79 9.56 -6.48 -19.88
N TYR A 80 8.54 -7.17 -19.34
CA TYR A 80 7.52 -6.55 -18.50
C TYR A 80 7.99 -6.32 -17.06
N GLU A 81 9.12 -6.90 -16.67
CA GLU A 81 9.73 -6.79 -15.35
C GLU A 81 10.92 -5.81 -15.42
N LEU A 82 10.69 -4.55 -15.04
CA LEU A 82 11.71 -3.48 -15.13
C LEU A 82 12.59 -3.36 -13.89
N SER A 83 12.23 -4.05 -12.80
CA SER A 83 12.83 -3.91 -11.48
C SER A 83 14.35 -4.06 -11.52
N SER A 84 15.08 -2.97 -11.27
CA SER A 84 16.45 -3.09 -10.82
C SER A 84 16.43 -3.68 -9.41
N PRO A 85 17.13 -4.80 -9.16
CA PRO A 85 17.12 -5.42 -7.85
C PRO A 85 17.61 -4.46 -6.77
N ILE A 86 16.90 -4.39 -5.64
CA ILE A 86 17.30 -3.53 -4.52
C ILE A 86 18.66 -4.02 -4.02
N THR A 87 19.64 -3.13 -4.01
CA THR A 87 20.96 -3.45 -3.46
C THR A 87 20.93 -3.19 -1.97
N LEU A 88 20.78 -4.25 -1.18
CA LEU A 88 20.84 -4.15 0.28
C LEU A 88 22.21 -3.65 0.69
N SER A 89 22.25 -2.45 1.27
CA SER A 89 23.51 -1.85 1.70
C SER A 89 23.79 -2.25 3.16
N ASN A 90 24.93 -2.92 3.39
CA ASN A 90 25.48 -3.11 4.74
C ASN A 90 26.15 -1.83 5.28
N ARG A 91 25.81 -0.65 4.73
CA ARG A 91 26.35 0.65 5.17
C ARG A 91 25.66 1.11 6.46
N THR A 92 25.52 0.21 7.43
CA THR A 92 24.85 0.44 8.71
C THR A 92 25.59 1.41 9.61
N SER A 93 26.89 1.66 9.37
CA SER A 93 27.72 2.39 10.34
C SER A 93 27.58 3.92 10.33
N ASN A 94 26.91 4.55 9.34
CA ASN A 94 26.85 6.02 9.24
C ASN A 94 25.46 6.59 8.83
N ARG A 95 24.37 5.84 9.01
CA ARG A 95 23.02 6.34 8.68
C ARG A 95 22.33 6.94 9.91
N PRO A 96 21.51 8.00 9.75
CA PRO A 96 20.70 8.58 10.84
C PRO A 96 19.90 7.53 11.63
N LEU A 97 19.31 6.56 10.91
CA LEU A 97 18.48 5.52 11.51
C LEU A 97 19.26 4.57 12.43
N SER A 98 20.50 4.21 12.07
CA SER A 98 21.32 3.30 12.90
C SER A 98 21.83 3.97 14.16
N SER A 99 22.22 5.25 14.06
CA SER A 99 22.55 6.07 15.23
C SER A 99 21.37 6.14 16.20
N PHE A 100 20.17 6.44 15.69
CA PHE A 100 18.95 6.53 16.49
C PHE A 100 18.62 5.19 17.17
N LEU A 101 18.68 4.08 16.44
CA LEU A 101 18.42 2.76 17.03
C LEU A 101 19.44 2.38 18.11
N SER A 102 20.70 2.73 17.93
CA SER A 102 21.73 2.47 18.94
C SER A 102 21.51 3.28 20.23
N GLU A 103 20.99 4.51 20.12
CA GLU A 103 20.69 5.38 21.25
C GLU A 103 19.51 4.83 22.09
N PHE A 104 18.51 4.23 21.45
CA PHE A 104 17.24 3.86 22.10
C PHE A 104 16.97 2.35 22.23
N LYS A 105 17.94 1.48 21.93
CA LYS A 105 17.77 0.01 21.94
C LYS A 105 17.29 -0.55 23.28
N ASP A 106 17.81 0.00 24.38
CA ASP A 106 17.54 -0.43 25.77
C ASP A 106 16.80 0.64 26.58
N TYR A 107 16.14 1.60 25.91
CA TYR A 107 15.48 2.71 26.59
C TYR A 107 14.20 2.27 27.32
N ASP A 108 14.03 2.71 28.56
CA ASP A 108 12.82 2.45 29.34
C ASP A 108 11.74 3.51 28.99
N PHE A 109 10.72 3.09 28.25
CA PHE A 109 9.64 3.96 27.72
C PHE A 109 8.67 4.50 28.80
N ASN A 110 8.99 4.39 30.08
CA ASN A 110 8.21 4.92 31.20
C ASN A 110 8.57 6.38 31.58
N SER A 111 9.44 7.05 30.81
CA SER A 111 9.95 8.39 31.13
C SER A 111 9.10 9.53 30.52
N ASN A 112 9.14 10.70 31.14
CA ASN A 112 8.50 11.95 30.66
C ASN A 112 9.13 12.53 29.36
N GLU A 113 10.07 11.83 28.71
CA GLU A 113 10.83 12.34 27.55
C GLU A 113 10.31 11.81 26.20
N LEU A 114 9.23 11.03 26.17
CA LEU A 114 8.67 10.40 24.95
C LEU A 114 8.41 11.40 23.82
N SER A 115 7.95 12.61 24.13
CA SER A 115 7.70 13.67 23.14
C SER A 115 8.97 14.07 22.38
N ASN A 116 10.12 14.16 23.07
CA ASN A 116 11.38 14.53 22.44
C ASN A 116 11.93 13.37 21.57
N ILE A 117 11.76 12.13 22.02
CA ILE A 117 12.17 10.93 21.26
C ILE A 117 11.32 10.81 19.99
N TYR A 118 10.03 11.09 20.11
CA TYR A 118 9.11 11.13 19.00
C TYR A 118 9.51 12.17 17.95
N GLU A 119 9.80 13.41 18.36
CA GLU A 119 10.25 14.46 17.43
C GLU A 119 11.56 14.06 16.72
N LYS A 120 12.53 13.50 17.47
CA LYS A 120 13.75 12.94 16.88
C LYS A 120 13.46 11.84 15.85
N ALA A 121 12.52 10.93 16.15
CA ALA A 121 12.14 9.85 15.22
C ALA A 121 11.57 10.39 13.90
N VAL A 122 10.74 11.44 13.98
CA VAL A 122 10.17 12.12 12.81
C VAL A 122 11.27 12.79 11.97
N ASP A 123 12.24 13.45 12.61
CA ASP A 123 13.36 14.08 11.91
C ASP A 123 14.27 13.03 11.23
N VAL A 124 14.55 11.93 11.92
CA VAL A 124 15.29 10.79 11.35
C VAL A 124 14.56 10.24 10.13
N PHE A 125 13.26 10.03 10.21
CA PHE A 125 12.46 9.56 9.07
C PHE A 125 12.57 10.49 7.85
N PHE A 126 12.39 11.82 8.02
CA PHE A 126 12.53 12.75 6.91
C PHE A 126 13.96 12.82 6.35
N SER A 127 14.98 12.65 7.20
CA SER A 127 16.37 12.60 6.75
C SER A 127 16.64 11.38 5.87
N GLU A 128 16.11 10.20 6.23
CA GLU A 128 16.24 8.97 5.45
C GLU A 128 15.52 9.08 4.09
N ILE A 129 14.35 9.72 4.04
CA ILE A 129 13.66 9.96 2.76
C ILE A 129 14.50 10.88 1.86
N THR A 130 15.13 11.90 2.43
CA THR A 130 15.96 12.86 1.66
C THR A 130 17.20 12.19 1.06
N LEU A 131 17.75 11.18 1.75
CA LEU A 131 18.86 10.37 1.22
C LEU A 131 18.43 9.46 0.06
N GLY A 132 17.14 9.13 -0.08
CA GLY A 132 16.58 8.37 -1.20
C GLY A 132 16.68 6.84 -1.07
N ASP A 133 17.31 6.33 -0.01
CA ASP A 133 17.69 4.91 0.15
C ASP A 133 16.93 4.19 1.29
N ILE A 134 15.75 4.69 1.70
CA ILE A 134 15.00 4.14 2.83
C ILE A 134 14.69 2.64 2.66
N GLN A 135 14.46 2.22 1.41
CA GLN A 135 14.17 0.83 1.05
C GLN A 135 15.36 -0.11 1.17
N GLU A 136 16.59 0.40 1.19
CA GLU A 136 17.82 -0.38 1.30
C GLU A 136 18.22 -0.61 2.76
N ASN A 137 17.58 0.09 3.69
CA ASN A 137 17.93 0.06 5.09
C ASN A 137 17.43 -1.22 5.77
N LEU A 138 18.37 -2.06 6.20
CA LEU A 138 18.08 -3.33 6.88
C LEU A 138 17.40 -3.15 8.24
N GLU A 139 17.60 -1.99 8.87
CA GLU A 139 17.13 -1.74 10.24
C GLU A 139 15.73 -1.10 10.28
N LEU A 140 15.08 -0.93 9.12
CA LEU A 140 13.77 -0.31 9.00
C LEU A 140 12.69 -1.04 9.84
N GLY A 141 12.71 -2.37 9.89
CA GLY A 141 11.79 -3.14 10.73
C GLY A 141 11.98 -2.89 12.24
N SER A 142 13.23 -2.74 12.67
CA SER A 142 13.56 -2.37 14.05
C SER A 142 13.10 -0.95 14.37
N PHE A 143 13.29 -0.01 13.45
CA PHE A 143 12.81 1.36 13.57
C PHE A 143 11.28 1.44 13.69
N LEU A 144 10.54 0.70 12.87
CA LEU A 144 9.08 0.59 12.99
C LEU A 144 8.64 0.04 14.34
N THR A 145 9.31 -1.00 14.82
CA THR A 145 9.02 -1.61 16.12
C THR A 145 9.24 -0.61 17.26
N LEU A 146 10.32 0.18 17.19
CA LEU A 146 10.62 1.22 18.16
C LEU A 146 9.63 2.39 18.08
N ALA A 147 9.28 2.83 16.87
CA ALA A 147 8.29 3.91 16.66
C ALA A 147 6.92 3.57 17.27
N VAL A 148 6.47 2.33 17.13
CA VAL A 148 5.22 1.85 17.76
C VAL A 148 5.30 1.85 19.28
N ASN A 149 6.47 1.64 19.88
CA ASN A 149 6.63 1.69 21.34
C ASN A 149 6.71 3.13 21.88
N ILE A 150 7.17 4.09 21.06
CA ILE A 150 7.24 5.50 21.43
C ILE A 150 5.84 6.16 21.42
N GLN A 151 4.96 5.74 20.52
CA GLN A 151 3.61 6.31 20.46
C GLN A 151 2.87 6.06 21.76
N GLU A 152 2.27 7.13 22.31
CA GLU A 152 1.43 7.03 23.50
C GLU A 152 0.39 5.94 23.29
N ARG A 153 0.31 5.01 24.24
CA ARG A 153 -0.70 3.95 24.26
C ARG A 153 -2.03 4.56 24.68
N ASP A 154 -2.58 5.42 23.84
CA ASP A 154 -4.00 5.70 23.85
C ASP A 154 -4.71 4.45 23.34
N MET A 155 -4.86 3.48 24.25
CA MET A 155 -5.55 2.23 24.04
C MET A 155 -7.00 2.54 23.65
N LEU A 156 -7.35 2.38 22.38
CA LEU A 156 -8.76 2.43 21.99
C LEU A 156 -9.50 1.17 22.45
N CYS A 157 -10.72 1.40 22.96
CA CYS A 157 -11.65 0.50 23.66
C CYS A 157 -12.19 -0.71 22.88
N CYS A 158 -11.51 -1.19 21.83
CA CYS A 158 -11.88 -2.41 21.13
C CYS A 158 -10.76 -3.44 21.26
N ILE A 159 -10.40 -3.73 22.50
CA ILE A 159 -9.68 -4.95 22.82
C ILE A 159 -10.68 -6.09 22.58
N PRO A 160 -10.37 -7.10 21.76
CA PRO A 160 -11.13 -8.33 21.85
C PRO A 160 -10.97 -8.89 23.26
N GLU A 161 -12.05 -8.92 24.04
CA GLU A 161 -12.11 -9.48 25.39
C GLU A 161 -11.87 -11.00 25.29
N GLY A 162 -10.63 -11.39 25.07
CA GLY A 162 -10.32 -12.74 24.61
C GLY A 162 -8.84 -12.98 24.37
N GLU A 163 -7.97 -12.60 25.30
CA GLU A 163 -6.58 -13.13 25.34
C GLU A 163 -6.55 -14.67 25.49
N ASN A 164 -7.71 -15.30 25.74
CA ASN A 164 -7.89 -16.74 25.97
C ASN A 164 -8.63 -17.49 24.85
N ALA A 165 -8.79 -16.93 23.65
CA ALA A 165 -9.28 -17.71 22.53
C ALA A 165 -8.20 -18.71 22.09
N ASN A 166 -8.44 -20.01 22.30
CA ASN A 166 -7.55 -21.12 21.94
C ASN A 166 -6.81 -20.88 20.61
N MET A 167 -5.52 -20.54 20.71
CA MET A 167 -4.62 -20.26 19.60
C MET A 167 -4.37 -21.48 18.68
N ASP A 168 -4.78 -22.67 19.12
CA ASP A 168 -4.56 -23.95 18.44
C ASP A 168 -5.54 -24.25 17.29
N SER A 169 -6.62 -23.47 17.13
CA SER A 169 -7.50 -23.65 15.97
C SER A 169 -6.86 -23.04 14.71
N ILE A 170 -6.56 -23.84 13.69
CA ILE A 170 -6.00 -23.34 12.43
C ILE A 170 -7.14 -22.66 11.64
N ILE A 171 -7.18 -21.33 11.63
CA ILE A 171 -8.02 -20.61 10.66
C ILE A 171 -7.43 -20.88 9.28
N LYS A 172 -8.16 -21.61 8.44
CA LYS A 172 -7.76 -21.81 7.04
C LYS A 172 -8.10 -20.55 6.25
N LEU A 173 -7.08 -19.96 5.63
CA LEU A 173 -7.27 -18.89 4.64
C LEU A 173 -8.08 -19.40 3.45
N LYS A 174 -8.77 -18.49 2.76
CA LYS A 174 -9.59 -18.86 1.60
C LYS A 174 -8.67 -19.21 0.42
N ALA A 175 -9.18 -20.02 -0.50
CA ALA A 175 -8.42 -20.35 -1.73
C ALA A 175 -8.00 -19.09 -2.51
N GLU A 176 -8.79 -18.03 -2.43
CA GLU A 176 -8.53 -16.71 -3.00
C GLU A 176 -7.25 -16.04 -2.46
N ASP A 177 -6.92 -16.27 -1.19
CA ASP A 177 -5.76 -15.64 -0.54
C ASP A 177 -4.45 -16.23 -1.07
N ASN A 178 -4.45 -17.50 -1.49
CA ASN A 178 -3.25 -18.19 -2.01
C ASN A 178 -2.67 -17.51 -3.26
N TYR A 179 -3.52 -16.99 -4.14
CA TYR A 179 -3.05 -16.27 -5.33
C TYR A 179 -2.40 -14.92 -4.97
N ALA A 180 -2.98 -14.19 -4.01
CA ALA A 180 -2.40 -12.95 -3.52
C ALA A 180 -1.08 -13.18 -2.78
N ILE A 181 -0.98 -14.27 -2.01
CA ILE A 181 0.27 -14.72 -1.36
C ILE A 181 1.34 -15.01 -2.42
N ASP A 182 1.01 -15.74 -3.49
CA ASP A 182 1.95 -16.02 -4.58
C ASP A 182 2.43 -14.74 -5.27
N LEU A 183 1.51 -13.82 -5.57
CA LEU A 183 1.84 -12.52 -6.15
C LEU A 183 2.79 -11.70 -5.28
N ILE A 184 2.55 -11.64 -3.96
CA ILE A 184 3.40 -10.91 -3.02
C ILE A 184 4.77 -11.59 -2.88
N ALA A 185 4.82 -12.92 -2.79
CA ALA A 185 6.07 -13.66 -2.73
C ALA A 185 6.91 -13.41 -3.99
N ASN A 186 6.31 -13.47 -5.19
CA ASN A 186 6.96 -13.13 -6.45
C ASN A 186 7.49 -11.68 -6.43
N TYR A 187 6.67 -10.73 -5.96
CA TYR A 187 7.06 -9.34 -5.85
C TYR A 187 8.27 -9.13 -4.94
N GLY A 188 8.25 -9.72 -3.73
CA GLY A 188 9.36 -9.65 -2.79
C GLY A 188 10.65 -10.31 -3.29
N CYS A 189 10.54 -11.45 -3.98
CA CYS A 189 11.71 -12.09 -4.60
C CYS A 189 12.30 -11.26 -5.74
N ARG A 190 11.47 -10.66 -6.60
CA ARG A 190 11.93 -9.78 -7.70
C ARG A 190 12.65 -8.54 -7.18
N LEU A 191 12.14 -7.95 -6.10
CA LEU A 191 12.81 -6.84 -5.41
C LEU A 191 14.04 -7.26 -4.58
N ARG A 192 14.36 -8.56 -4.51
CA ARG A 192 15.41 -9.17 -3.67
C ARG A 192 15.25 -8.89 -2.17
N LEU A 193 14.01 -8.74 -1.72
CA LEU A 193 13.67 -8.63 -0.30
C LEU A 193 13.55 -10.00 0.37
N LEU A 194 13.28 -11.03 -0.43
CA LEU A 194 13.06 -12.41 -0.01
C LEU A 194 14.03 -13.33 -0.76
N THR A 195 14.57 -14.33 -0.07
CA THR A 195 15.57 -15.27 -0.60
C THR A 195 14.94 -16.37 -1.46
N SER A 196 13.84 -16.97 -1.00
CA SER A 196 13.17 -18.06 -1.69
C SER A 196 11.66 -17.85 -1.75
N LYS A 197 11.06 -18.18 -2.90
CA LYS A 197 9.62 -18.05 -3.12
C LYS A 197 8.82 -19.05 -2.28
N SER A 198 9.27 -20.31 -2.21
CA SER A 198 8.53 -21.38 -1.54
C SER A 198 8.43 -21.17 -0.03
N GLU A 199 9.51 -20.72 0.61
CA GLU A 199 9.50 -20.41 2.04
C GLU A 199 8.64 -19.17 2.28
N ALA A 200 8.83 -18.11 1.50
CA ALA A 200 8.03 -16.89 1.60
C ALA A 200 6.51 -17.12 1.50
N VAL A 201 6.06 -18.03 0.64
CA VAL A 201 4.63 -18.39 0.54
C VAL A 201 4.15 -19.06 1.83
N SER A 202 4.92 -19.99 2.39
CA SER A 202 4.59 -20.67 3.65
C SER A 202 4.57 -19.68 4.83
N ASP A 203 5.60 -18.85 4.91
CA ASP A 203 5.82 -17.90 6.00
C ASP A 203 4.77 -16.79 6.00
N LEU A 204 4.44 -16.25 4.82
CA LEU A 204 3.38 -15.25 4.69
C LEU A 204 2.00 -15.85 5.00
N ASN A 205 1.75 -17.09 4.58
CA ASN A 205 0.51 -17.79 4.89
C ASN A 205 0.34 -17.99 6.40
N GLU A 206 1.42 -18.35 7.10
CA GLU A 206 1.43 -18.46 8.56
C GLU A 206 1.16 -17.10 9.23
N LEU A 207 1.87 -16.05 8.82
CA LEU A 207 1.69 -14.71 9.37
C LEU A 207 0.25 -14.21 9.19
N LEU A 208 -0.32 -14.39 8.00
CA LEU A 208 -1.71 -14.02 7.69
C LEU A 208 -2.72 -14.81 8.52
N CYS A 209 -2.45 -16.08 8.81
CA CYS A 209 -3.28 -16.87 9.72
C CYS A 209 -3.22 -16.29 11.15
N ARG A 210 -2.02 -15.96 11.65
CA ARG A 210 -1.84 -15.34 12.98
C ARG A 210 -2.57 -13.99 13.07
N THR A 211 -2.46 -13.13 12.05
CA THR A 211 -3.13 -11.82 12.04
C THR A 211 -4.64 -11.94 11.88
N THR A 212 -5.13 -12.83 11.03
CA THR A 212 -6.57 -13.06 10.87
C THR A 212 -7.19 -13.51 12.20
N LYS A 213 -6.51 -14.38 12.97
CA LYS A 213 -6.95 -14.73 14.33
C LYS A 213 -7.07 -13.52 15.25
N LEU A 214 -6.08 -12.62 15.23
CA LEU A 214 -6.09 -11.41 16.05
C LEU A 214 -7.24 -10.46 15.67
N LEU A 215 -7.51 -10.31 14.36
CA LEU A 215 -8.55 -9.42 13.87
C LEU A 215 -9.98 -9.93 14.16
N TYR A 216 -10.19 -11.25 14.09
CA TYR A 216 -11.52 -11.86 14.17
C TYR A 216 -11.75 -12.68 15.45
N ALA A 217 -10.94 -12.48 16.49
CA ALA A 217 -11.04 -13.20 17.76
C ALA A 217 -12.46 -13.18 18.38
N ASP A 218 -13.23 -12.12 18.13
CA ASP A 218 -14.57 -11.92 18.70
C ASP A 218 -15.74 -12.28 17.77
N SER A 219 -15.49 -12.50 16.47
CA SER A 219 -16.56 -12.56 15.48
C SER A 219 -16.81 -13.98 14.98
N SER A 220 -17.83 -14.63 15.53
CA SER A 220 -18.40 -15.91 15.07
C SER A 220 -19.07 -15.85 13.68
N ASN A 221 -18.94 -14.75 12.94
CA ASN A 221 -19.61 -14.52 11.66
C ASN A 221 -18.66 -14.77 10.48
N ASP A 222 -18.65 -16.03 10.04
CA ASP A 222 -17.92 -16.59 8.89
C ASP A 222 -18.39 -16.06 7.51
N GLN A 223 -19.28 -15.05 7.48
CA GLN A 223 -20.09 -14.74 6.28
C GLN A 223 -19.78 -13.43 5.56
N ARG A 224 -18.74 -12.66 5.94
CA ARG A 224 -18.39 -11.45 5.18
C ARG A 224 -17.04 -11.58 4.50
N PHE A 225 -17.07 -11.50 3.17
CA PHE A 225 -15.88 -11.36 2.34
C PHE A 225 -15.25 -9.98 2.60
N CYS A 226 -14.11 -9.97 3.29
CA CYS A 226 -13.37 -8.77 3.67
C CYS A 226 -12.13 -8.51 2.79
N GLY A 227 -11.88 -9.36 1.78
CA GLY A 227 -10.74 -9.22 0.87
C GLY A 227 -9.39 -9.54 1.52
N PHE A 228 -8.34 -9.50 0.70
CA PHE A 228 -6.98 -9.86 1.10
C PHE A 228 -6.32 -8.77 1.97
N ASP A 229 -5.48 -9.19 2.92
CA ASP A 229 -4.77 -8.26 3.81
C ASP A 229 -3.46 -7.75 3.20
N TRP A 230 -3.57 -6.77 2.31
CA TRP A 230 -2.39 -6.16 1.68
C TRP A 230 -1.45 -5.50 2.68
N PHE A 231 -1.96 -4.97 3.79
CA PHE A 231 -1.14 -4.30 4.80
C PHE A 231 -0.20 -5.29 5.49
N THR A 232 -0.72 -6.41 6.00
CA THR A 232 0.10 -7.47 6.62
C THR A 232 1.17 -7.98 5.64
N SER A 233 0.81 -8.17 4.37
CA SER A 233 1.75 -8.59 3.32
C SER A 233 2.86 -7.59 3.06
N ILE A 234 2.57 -6.28 3.07
CA ILE A 234 3.62 -5.25 2.90
C ILE A 234 4.52 -5.19 4.13
N ILE A 235 3.97 -5.33 5.34
CA ILE A 235 4.77 -5.42 6.56
C ILE A 235 5.72 -6.62 6.50
N PHE A 236 5.26 -7.79 6.06
CA PHE A 236 6.12 -8.95 5.85
C PHE A 236 7.31 -8.65 4.92
N LEU A 237 7.08 -7.91 3.84
CA LEU A 237 8.15 -7.48 2.92
C LEU A 237 9.10 -6.43 3.52
N ILE A 238 8.59 -5.51 4.35
CA ILE A 238 9.41 -4.53 5.08
C ILE A 238 10.34 -5.24 6.07
N PHE A 239 9.83 -6.27 6.76
CA PHE A 239 10.59 -7.11 7.69
C PHE A 239 11.39 -8.23 7.00
N ARG A 240 11.50 -8.20 5.65
CA ARG A 240 12.35 -9.13 4.86
C ARG A 240 12.03 -10.62 5.08
N GLY A 241 10.78 -10.92 5.39
CA GLY A 241 10.35 -12.29 5.63
C GLY A 241 10.51 -12.78 7.07
N ASP A 242 11.00 -11.96 8.01
CA ASP A 242 11.04 -12.33 9.43
C ASP A 242 9.63 -12.33 10.03
N ILE A 243 9.06 -13.53 10.19
CA ILE A 243 7.71 -13.75 10.71
C ILE A 243 7.58 -13.24 12.14
N ASP A 244 8.55 -13.51 13.00
CA ASP A 244 8.43 -13.24 14.44
C ASP A 244 8.56 -11.74 14.72
N ALA A 245 9.48 -11.06 14.03
CA ALA A 245 9.60 -9.61 14.11
C ALA A 245 8.35 -8.91 13.53
N ALA A 246 7.87 -9.34 12.35
CA ALA A 246 6.67 -8.79 11.75
C ALA A 246 5.43 -9.01 12.62
N TRP A 247 5.28 -10.21 13.19
CA TRP A 247 4.18 -10.54 14.11
C TRP A 247 4.21 -9.71 15.38
N LYS A 248 5.39 -9.56 16.00
CA LYS A 248 5.56 -8.73 17.19
C LYS A 248 5.17 -7.28 16.90
N PHE A 249 5.60 -6.73 15.75
CA PHE A 249 5.20 -5.41 15.31
C PHE A 249 3.67 -5.31 15.12
N LEU A 250 3.07 -6.21 14.35
CA LEU A 250 1.63 -6.18 14.04
C LEU A 250 0.78 -6.32 15.30
N LYS A 251 1.19 -7.18 16.25
CA LYS A 251 0.51 -7.34 17.53
C LYS A 251 0.54 -6.04 18.33
N THR A 252 1.69 -5.38 18.46
CA THR A 252 1.79 -4.11 19.19
C THR A 252 1.06 -2.98 18.47
N PHE A 253 1.19 -2.89 17.14
CA PHE A 253 0.54 -1.89 16.31
C PHE A 253 -0.99 -2.02 16.34
N PHE A 254 -1.52 -3.25 16.43
CA PHE A 254 -2.95 -3.49 16.55
C PHE A 254 -3.58 -2.76 17.75
N TYR A 255 -2.87 -2.60 18.87
CA TYR A 255 -3.40 -1.90 20.04
C TYR A 255 -3.36 -0.38 19.91
N LEU A 256 -2.56 0.16 18.99
CA LEU A 256 -2.51 1.59 18.75
C LEU A 256 -3.74 2.08 17.98
N LYS A 257 -4.12 3.33 18.23
CA LYS A 257 -5.16 4.03 17.47
C LYS A 257 -4.78 4.22 16.00
N SER A 258 -3.50 4.49 15.73
CA SER A 258 -2.93 4.69 14.39
C SER A 258 -3.17 3.52 13.44
N SER A 259 -3.23 2.29 13.92
CA SER A 259 -3.48 1.14 13.05
C SER A 259 -4.88 1.14 12.44
N SER A 260 -5.89 1.74 13.08
CA SER A 260 -7.23 1.85 12.47
C SER A 260 -7.27 2.73 11.22
N TYR A 261 -6.32 3.65 11.06
CA TYR A 261 -6.27 4.58 9.93
C TYR A 261 -5.57 3.95 8.72
N VAL A 262 -4.54 3.14 8.96
CA VAL A 262 -3.69 2.57 7.90
C VAL A 262 -4.12 1.14 7.55
N TRP A 263 -4.55 0.35 8.53
CA TRP A 263 -4.86 -1.07 8.37
C TRP A 263 -6.37 -1.28 8.18
N MET A 264 -6.85 -1.08 6.95
CA MET A 264 -8.27 -1.19 6.58
C MET A 264 -8.97 -2.47 7.07
N LYS A 265 -8.29 -3.61 6.95
CA LYS A 265 -8.86 -4.90 7.33
C LYS A 265 -9.19 -5.01 8.82
N ARG A 266 -8.57 -4.20 9.69
CA ARG A 266 -8.91 -4.13 11.13
C ARG A 266 -10.32 -3.63 11.39
N LEU A 267 -10.85 -2.83 10.47
CA LEU A 267 -12.17 -2.21 10.60
C LEU A 267 -13.26 -3.02 9.88
N ASP A 268 -12.87 -4.03 9.10
CA ASP A 268 -13.79 -4.93 8.43
C ASP A 268 -14.40 -5.93 9.44
N GLY A 269 -15.73 -6.03 9.45
CA GLY A 269 -16.45 -7.02 10.29
C GLY A 269 -17.16 -6.44 11.52
N LYS A 270 -16.81 -5.23 11.97
CA LYS A 270 -17.59 -4.54 13.01
C LYS A 270 -18.94 -4.09 12.43
N PRO A 271 -20.08 -4.40 13.08
CA PRO A 271 -21.37 -3.98 12.57
C PRO A 271 -21.46 -2.45 12.57
N LEU A 272 -21.45 -1.86 11.38
CA LEU A 272 -21.72 -0.44 11.22
C LEU A 272 -23.21 -0.22 11.48
N LYS A 273 -23.52 0.71 12.39
CA LYS A 273 -24.90 1.17 12.64
C LYS A 273 -25.44 2.07 11.51
N GLU A 274 -24.66 2.31 10.45
CA GLU A 274 -24.97 3.30 9.42
C GLU A 274 -25.18 2.67 8.03
N LYS A 275 -26.01 3.34 7.23
CA LYS A 275 -26.45 2.92 5.88
C LYS A 275 -25.32 2.85 4.84
N PHE A 276 -24.13 3.36 5.15
CA PHE A 276 -22.98 3.33 4.26
C PHE A 276 -22.05 2.18 4.68
N ASN A 277 -21.67 1.31 3.74
CA ASN A 277 -20.76 0.18 3.95
C ASN A 277 -19.30 0.60 4.23
N LEU A 278 -19.06 1.81 4.76
CA LEU A 278 -17.74 2.42 4.98
C LEU A 278 -17.60 2.80 6.46
N HIS A 279 -16.45 2.45 7.05
CA HIS A 279 -16.19 2.73 8.46
C HIS A 279 -16.02 4.25 8.71
N PRO A 280 -16.55 4.82 9.81
CA PRO A 280 -16.51 6.26 10.10
C PRO A 280 -15.11 6.88 10.03
N VAL A 281 -14.08 6.12 10.43
CA VAL A 281 -12.66 6.51 10.32
C VAL A 281 -12.30 6.90 8.88
N TYR A 282 -12.68 6.09 7.89
CA TYR A 282 -12.36 6.36 6.49
C TYR A 282 -13.20 7.47 5.91
N THR A 283 -14.45 7.59 6.33
CA THR A 283 -15.30 8.74 5.99
C THR A 283 -14.66 10.04 6.48
N LYS A 284 -14.14 10.08 7.72
CA LYS A 284 -13.44 11.25 8.26
C LYS A 284 -12.14 11.55 7.50
N ILE A 285 -11.26 10.57 7.29
CA ILE A 285 -10.02 10.78 6.52
C ILE A 285 -10.35 11.37 5.14
N CYS A 286 -11.32 10.76 4.43
CA CYS A 286 -11.72 11.21 3.11
C CYS A 286 -12.30 12.63 3.12
N HIS A 287 -13.13 12.96 4.12
CA HIS A 287 -13.66 14.30 4.30
C HIS A 287 -12.53 15.34 4.47
N TYR A 288 -11.52 15.02 5.29
CA TYR A 288 -10.36 15.90 5.46
C TYR A 288 -9.54 16.07 4.18
N ILE A 289 -9.36 15.01 3.40
CA ILE A 289 -8.70 15.10 2.09
C ILE A 289 -9.47 16.03 1.17
N GLU A 290 -10.80 15.85 1.05
CA GLU A 290 -11.63 16.69 0.18
C GLU A 290 -11.63 18.16 0.61
N MET A 291 -11.78 18.43 1.91
CA MET A 291 -11.72 19.79 2.46
C MET A 291 -10.36 20.45 2.22
N LEU A 292 -9.25 19.73 2.42
CA LEU A 292 -7.91 20.28 2.19
C LEU A 292 -7.58 20.43 0.71
N LEU A 293 -8.11 19.56 -0.16
CA LEU A 293 -7.99 19.73 -1.61
C LEU A 293 -8.66 21.01 -2.08
N GLU A 294 -9.86 21.30 -1.58
CA GLU A 294 -10.57 22.55 -1.91
C GLU A 294 -9.75 23.78 -1.54
N LYS A 295 -9.04 23.75 -0.41
CA LYS A 295 -8.24 24.88 0.10
C LYS A 295 -6.86 25.01 -0.55
N GLU A 296 -6.12 23.91 -0.68
CA GLU A 296 -4.70 23.92 -1.07
C GLU A 296 -4.51 23.67 -2.57
N LEU A 297 -5.39 22.87 -3.19
CA LEU A 297 -5.30 22.45 -4.59
C LEU A 297 -6.65 22.68 -5.30
N PRO A 298 -7.15 23.93 -5.36
CA PRO A 298 -8.50 24.23 -5.83
C PRO A 298 -8.73 23.80 -7.29
N TYR A 299 -7.69 23.83 -8.12
CA TYR A 299 -7.78 23.34 -9.50
C TYR A 299 -8.06 21.85 -9.57
N VAL A 300 -7.39 21.05 -8.74
CA VAL A 300 -7.64 19.60 -8.65
C VAL A 300 -9.06 19.35 -8.15
N TYR A 301 -9.46 20.01 -7.06
CA TYR A 301 -10.81 19.89 -6.51
C TYR A 301 -11.88 20.23 -7.56
N SER A 302 -11.72 21.36 -8.27
CA SER A 302 -12.64 21.78 -9.33
C SER A 302 -12.71 20.77 -10.48
N ALA A 303 -11.60 20.11 -10.83
CA ALA A 303 -11.58 19.10 -11.88
C ALA A 303 -12.43 17.88 -11.50
N PHE A 304 -12.36 17.43 -10.25
CA PHE A 304 -13.20 16.35 -9.73
C PHE A 304 -14.68 16.75 -9.60
N TYR A 305 -14.94 17.95 -9.08
CA TYR A 305 -16.30 18.49 -8.99
C TYR A 305 -16.98 18.55 -10.36
N MET A 306 -16.25 19.00 -11.38
CA MET A 306 -16.74 19.08 -12.76
C MET A 306 -16.86 17.70 -13.43
N ALA A 307 -16.11 16.70 -12.97
CA ALA A 307 -16.21 15.32 -13.44
C ALA A 307 -17.33 14.53 -12.74
N ASP A 308 -18.06 15.16 -11.81
CA ASP A 308 -19.08 14.55 -10.96
C ASP A 308 -18.59 13.25 -10.29
N TYR A 309 -17.33 13.27 -9.84
CA TYR A 309 -16.68 12.12 -9.24
C TYR A 309 -16.03 12.47 -7.90
N PRO A 310 -16.41 11.81 -6.79
CA PRO A 310 -15.90 12.15 -5.47
C PRO A 310 -14.45 11.67 -5.30
N VAL A 311 -13.59 12.55 -4.77
CA VAL A 311 -12.16 12.27 -4.59
C VAL A 311 -11.93 11.15 -3.58
N SER A 312 -12.79 11.09 -2.56
CA SER A 312 -12.84 10.02 -1.58
C SER A 312 -12.85 8.62 -2.21
N SER A 313 -13.53 8.43 -3.34
CA SER A 313 -13.55 7.12 -4.03
C SER A 313 -12.18 6.70 -4.55
N ILE A 314 -11.38 7.64 -5.06
CA ILE A 314 -10.00 7.35 -5.49
C ILE A 314 -9.10 7.08 -4.28
N CYS A 315 -9.23 7.87 -3.22
CA CYS A 315 -8.42 7.70 -2.01
C CYS A 315 -8.67 6.34 -1.36
N LEU A 316 -9.94 5.91 -1.28
CA LEU A 316 -10.31 4.58 -0.78
C LEU A 316 -9.72 3.45 -1.63
N LEU A 317 -9.65 3.62 -2.96
CA LEU A 317 -9.00 2.64 -3.84
C LEU A 317 -7.50 2.51 -3.52
N TRP A 318 -6.82 3.62 -3.29
CA TRP A 318 -5.40 3.64 -2.93
C TRP A 318 -5.15 3.04 -1.55
N PHE A 319 -5.89 3.47 -0.53
CA PHE A 319 -5.74 2.96 0.83
C PHE A 319 -6.02 1.46 0.94
N ARG A 320 -7.02 0.94 0.22
CA ARG A 320 -7.39 -0.48 0.28
C ARG A 320 -6.30 -1.43 -0.20
N GLN A 321 -5.44 -0.98 -1.11
CA GLN A 321 -4.29 -1.74 -1.60
C GLN A 321 -2.98 -1.20 -1.03
N SER A 322 -3.01 -0.28 -0.05
CA SER A 322 -1.81 0.40 0.47
C SER A 322 -0.90 0.91 -0.65
N PHE A 323 -1.51 1.49 -1.70
CA PHE A 323 -0.86 2.00 -2.91
C PHE A 323 -0.14 0.97 -3.80
N LEU A 324 -0.25 -0.33 -3.49
CA LEU A 324 0.25 -1.40 -4.35
C LEU A 324 -0.39 -1.29 -5.74
N ASN A 325 0.44 -1.41 -6.79
CA ASN A 325 0.11 -1.16 -8.21
C ASN A 325 0.04 0.30 -8.65
N TYR A 326 0.14 1.27 -7.75
CA TYR A 326 0.15 2.70 -8.09
C TYR A 326 1.53 3.31 -7.87
N LEU A 327 2.16 3.00 -6.74
CA LEU A 327 3.47 3.49 -6.35
C LEU A 327 4.56 2.43 -6.50
N ASP A 328 5.79 2.91 -6.69
CA ASP A 328 6.99 2.08 -6.55
C ASP A 328 7.23 1.75 -5.07
N TRP A 329 7.93 0.64 -4.80
CA TRP A 329 8.24 0.13 -3.48
C TRP A 329 8.79 1.17 -2.48
N PRO A 330 9.77 2.03 -2.82
CA PRO A 330 10.29 2.99 -1.85
C PRO A 330 9.23 3.98 -1.38
N GLU A 331 8.29 4.36 -2.24
CA GLU A 331 7.21 5.29 -1.86
C GLU A 331 6.12 4.59 -1.04
N ILE A 332 5.87 3.30 -1.28
CA ILE A 332 5.01 2.46 -0.41
C ILE A 332 5.63 2.38 0.98
N VAL A 333 6.95 2.16 1.07
CA VAL A 333 7.68 2.16 2.35
C VAL A 333 7.54 3.52 3.05
N CYS A 334 7.75 4.63 2.34
CA CYS A 334 7.54 5.98 2.89
C CYS A 334 6.11 6.20 3.41
N TYR A 335 5.09 5.68 2.70
CA TYR A 335 3.71 5.76 3.15
C TYR A 335 3.49 5.02 4.46
N ILE A 336 3.89 3.75 4.54
CA ILE A 336 3.68 2.91 5.72
C ILE A 336 4.49 3.42 6.90
N THR A 337 5.79 3.67 6.71
CA THR A 337 6.67 4.16 7.77
C THR A 337 6.26 5.54 8.27
N GLY A 338 5.93 6.47 7.37
CA GLY A 338 5.46 7.80 7.78
C GLY A 338 4.14 7.75 8.54
N SER A 339 3.23 6.84 8.17
CA SER A 339 1.95 6.67 8.87
C SER A 339 2.11 6.07 10.27
N VAL A 340 3.19 5.32 10.51
CA VAL A 340 3.54 4.77 11.82
C VAL A 340 4.34 5.78 12.65
N VAL A 341 5.28 6.52 12.05
CA VAL A 341 6.25 7.36 12.79
C VAL A 341 5.72 8.76 13.07
N ILE A 342 4.97 9.38 12.15
CA ILE A 342 4.50 10.76 12.30
C ILE A 342 3.22 10.76 13.14
N LYS A 343 2.08 11.18 12.60
CA LYS A 343 0.83 11.32 13.34
C LYS A 343 -0.31 10.76 12.51
N LEU A 344 -1.48 10.63 13.13
CA LEU A 344 -2.68 10.05 12.51
C LEU A 344 -3.12 10.78 11.23
N ASP A 345 -2.70 12.03 11.04
CA ASP A 345 -3.03 12.89 9.90
C ASP A 345 -2.06 12.75 8.71
N TYR A 346 -0.95 12.03 8.84
CA TYR A 346 0.03 11.86 7.75
C TYR A 346 -0.57 11.25 6.46
N PRO A 347 -1.44 10.21 6.50
CA PRO A 347 -2.06 9.68 5.29
C PRO A 347 -2.83 10.73 4.47
N ILE A 348 -3.39 11.75 5.14
CA ILE A 348 -4.11 12.85 4.50
C ILE A 348 -3.12 13.71 3.69
N TYR A 349 -2.00 14.12 4.31
CA TYR A 349 -0.99 14.93 3.64
C TYR A 349 -0.26 14.17 2.53
N PHE A 350 -0.06 12.86 2.70
CA PHE A 350 0.51 12.00 1.68
C PHE A 350 -0.38 11.96 0.42
N CYS A 351 -1.69 11.78 0.59
CA CYS A 351 -2.64 11.86 -0.53
C CYS A 351 -2.63 13.24 -1.20
N LEU A 352 -2.57 14.33 -0.43
CA LEU A 352 -2.47 15.69 -0.99
C LEU A 352 -1.18 15.89 -1.81
N ALA A 353 -0.05 15.33 -1.36
CA ALA A 353 1.19 15.36 -2.14
C ALA A 353 1.05 14.63 -3.48
N ILE A 354 0.36 13.49 -3.50
CA ILE A 354 0.05 12.77 -4.75
C ILE A 354 -0.85 13.62 -5.66
N PHE A 355 -1.90 14.24 -5.13
CA PHE A 355 -2.76 15.11 -5.95
C PHE A 355 -2.04 16.34 -6.48
N ASN A 356 -1.14 16.92 -5.68
CA ASN A 356 -0.28 18.03 -6.12
C ASN A 356 0.59 17.59 -7.30
N HIS A 357 1.19 16.42 -7.20
CA HIS A 357 2.00 15.84 -8.28
C HIS A 357 1.20 15.61 -9.57
N LEU A 358 0.00 15.04 -9.44
CA LEU A 358 -0.88 14.73 -10.57
C LEU A 358 -1.64 15.94 -11.12
N GLN A 359 -1.46 17.15 -10.57
CA GLN A 359 -2.32 18.29 -10.89
C GLN A 359 -2.40 18.55 -12.40
N SER A 360 -1.27 18.56 -13.09
CA SER A 360 -1.22 18.79 -14.54
C SER A 360 -1.96 17.70 -15.32
N ASP A 361 -1.76 16.44 -14.96
CA ASP A 361 -2.39 15.29 -15.63
C ASP A 361 -3.89 15.25 -15.37
N ILE A 362 -4.32 15.57 -14.15
CA ILE A 362 -5.74 15.66 -13.78
C ILE A 362 -6.44 16.72 -14.63
N ILE A 363 -5.84 17.90 -14.81
CA ILE A 363 -6.40 18.97 -15.63
C ILE A 363 -6.52 18.52 -17.10
N LEU A 364 -5.48 17.87 -17.63
CA LEU A 364 -5.45 17.36 -19.00
C LEU A 364 -6.52 16.27 -19.23
N HIS A 365 -6.58 15.27 -18.35
CA HIS A 365 -7.52 14.15 -18.47
C HIS A 365 -8.96 14.56 -18.17
N ARG A 366 -9.17 15.65 -17.43
CA ARG A 366 -10.49 16.29 -17.32
C ARG A 366 -10.95 16.89 -18.64
N GLN A 367 -10.07 17.56 -19.40
CA GLN A 367 -10.44 18.13 -20.71
C GLN A 367 -10.83 17.04 -21.73
N THR A 368 -10.20 15.87 -21.64
CA THR A 368 -10.51 14.73 -22.51
C THR A 368 -11.68 13.87 -22.03
N GLY A 369 -12.30 14.19 -20.89
CA GLY A 369 -13.43 13.44 -20.32
C GLY A 369 -13.06 12.05 -19.74
N ASN A 370 -11.76 11.75 -19.60
CA ASN A 370 -11.25 10.44 -19.22
C ASN A 370 -10.62 10.39 -17.81
N LEU A 371 -10.82 11.42 -16.99
CA LEU A 371 -10.20 11.57 -15.67
C LEU A 371 -10.35 10.34 -14.76
N VAL A 372 -11.58 9.83 -14.60
CA VAL A 372 -11.85 8.69 -13.72
C VAL A 372 -11.19 7.41 -14.23
N LYS A 373 -11.19 7.20 -15.55
CA LYS A 373 -10.50 6.07 -16.17
C LYS A 373 -9.00 6.17 -15.89
N TYR A 374 -8.41 7.33 -16.14
CA TYR A 374 -7.00 7.60 -15.90
C TYR A 374 -6.60 7.30 -14.45
N LEU A 375 -7.26 7.91 -13.46
CA LEU A 375 -6.87 7.76 -12.04
C LEU A 375 -7.01 6.34 -11.49
N ARG A 376 -7.88 5.51 -12.09
CA ARG A 376 -8.07 4.11 -11.68
C ARG A 376 -7.05 3.16 -12.30
N SER A 377 -6.36 3.59 -13.35
CA SER A 377 -5.37 2.79 -14.07
C SER A 377 -3.99 3.42 -14.14
N CYS A 378 -3.80 4.65 -13.67
CA CYS A 378 -2.52 5.34 -13.72
C CYS A 378 -1.54 4.66 -12.75
N THR A 379 -0.34 4.41 -13.24
CA THR A 379 0.84 4.34 -12.36
C THR A 379 1.22 5.77 -12.01
N LEU A 380 1.54 6.03 -10.74
CA LEU A 380 1.94 7.35 -10.26
C LEU A 380 3.39 7.62 -10.69
N SER A 381 3.54 7.89 -11.99
CA SER A 381 4.82 8.03 -12.68
C SER A 381 5.68 9.10 -12.03
N LYS A 382 6.95 8.77 -11.71
CA LYS A 382 7.94 9.73 -11.19
C LYS A 382 7.56 10.43 -9.87
N PHE A 383 6.54 9.94 -9.16
CA PHE A 383 6.25 10.44 -7.83
C PHE A 383 7.37 10.05 -6.86
N ARG A 384 7.94 11.04 -6.17
CA ARG A 384 8.95 10.85 -5.12
C ARG A 384 8.55 11.68 -3.91
N VAL A 385 8.36 11.05 -2.75
CA VAL A 385 7.95 11.73 -1.52
C VAL A 385 8.97 12.79 -1.11
N ALA A 386 10.25 12.55 -1.38
CA ALA A 386 11.35 13.48 -1.11
C ALA A 386 11.09 14.90 -1.66
N ASN A 387 10.49 15.00 -2.85
CA ASN A 387 10.20 16.29 -3.50
C ASN A 387 9.06 17.07 -2.83
N TYR A 388 8.26 16.41 -1.99
CA TYR A 388 7.08 16.98 -1.34
C TYR A 388 7.21 17.05 0.18
N ILE A 389 8.39 16.79 0.75
CA ILE A 389 8.61 16.84 2.21
C ILE A 389 8.23 18.22 2.77
N ASP A 390 8.71 19.31 2.15
CA ASP A 390 8.43 20.66 2.62
C ASP A 390 6.94 21.01 2.55
N PHE A 391 6.26 20.53 1.51
CA PHE A 391 4.82 20.67 1.38
C PHE A 391 4.08 19.94 2.50
N ILE A 392 4.44 18.68 2.78
CA ILE A 392 3.86 17.88 3.86
C ILE A 392 4.11 18.53 5.23
N LYS A 393 5.34 18.99 5.51
CA LYS A 393 5.69 19.69 6.75
C LYS A 393 4.89 20.99 6.93
N SER A 394 4.73 21.76 5.85
CA SER A 394 3.92 22.99 5.84
C SER A 394 2.43 22.71 6.15
N LEU A 395 1.86 21.65 5.57
CA LEU A 395 0.48 21.24 5.84
C LEU A 395 0.31 20.79 7.29
N SER A 396 1.21 19.94 7.78
CA SER A 396 1.19 19.47 9.17
C SER A 396 1.23 20.64 10.15
N LYS A 397 2.11 21.62 9.95
CA LYS A 397 2.18 22.82 10.80
C LYS A 397 0.88 23.62 10.85
N ARG A 398 0.12 23.68 9.75
CA ARG A 398 -1.10 24.48 9.63
C ARG A 398 -2.36 23.76 10.12
N TYR A 399 -2.47 22.46 9.86
CA TYR A 399 -3.73 21.74 10.02
C TYR A 399 -3.72 20.64 11.09
N SER A 400 -2.53 20.20 11.54
CA SER A 400 -2.41 19.03 12.41
C SER A 400 -3.17 19.15 13.73
N PHE A 401 -3.12 20.33 14.37
CA PHE A 401 -3.86 20.54 15.63
C PHE A 401 -5.37 20.33 15.50
N PHE A 402 -5.97 20.80 14.41
CA PHE A 402 -7.41 20.69 14.18
C PHE A 402 -7.81 19.26 13.82
N ILE A 403 -7.06 18.64 12.90
CA ILE A 403 -7.36 17.29 12.39
C ILE A 403 -7.18 16.27 13.51
N LEU A 404 -6.07 16.33 14.24
CA LEU A 404 -5.78 15.34 15.28
C LEU A 404 -6.80 15.38 16.41
N LYS A 405 -7.30 16.56 16.78
CA LYS A 405 -8.35 16.68 17.80
C LYS A 405 -9.63 15.93 17.40
N ASP A 406 -10.06 16.06 16.15
CA ASP A 406 -11.28 15.39 15.69
C ASP A 406 -11.07 13.90 15.35
N LEU A 407 -9.84 13.52 14.97
CA LEU A 407 -9.46 12.11 14.80
C LEU A 407 -9.26 11.39 16.15
N SER A 408 -8.85 12.12 17.20
CA SER A 408 -8.72 11.58 18.56
C SER A 408 -10.07 11.31 19.23
N ASP A 409 -11.16 11.92 18.75
CA ASP A 409 -12.50 11.78 19.35
C ASP A 409 -13.30 10.56 18.82
N LEU A 410 -12.76 9.78 17.87
CA LEU A 410 -13.30 8.51 17.34
C LEU A 410 -12.78 7.27 18.08
#